data_AF-A0A932RF23-F1
#
_entry.id   AF-A0A932RF23-F1
#
_cell.length_a   1.000
_cell.length_b   1.000
_cell.length_c   1.000
_cell.angle_alpha   90.00
_cell.angle_beta   90.00
_cell.angle_gamma   90.00
#
_symmetry.space_group_name_H-M   'P 1'
#
loop_
_entity.id
_entity.type
_entity.pdbx_description
1 polymer ?
#
loop_
_entity_poly.entity_id
_entity_poly.type
_entity_poly.pdbx_seq_one_letter_code
_entity_poly.pdbx_strand_id
1 'polypeptide(L)'
;MSTELDRLYRGPDPGELPFGGVGTIILDAVCREPAPEVLERVRSVLSVVATKTRSTWPSDTEWQELLPPWFSAKLRVYTQAESDEIMARRRRKGWFEIPWDYGSWLDGIKERVWQWWRADIDGPYLRIELALESWPYSVGALEYLIKAAGARTVSVKE
;
A
#
# COMPACT_ATOMS: atom_id res chain seq x y z
N MET A 1 -20.05 -12.32 2.97
CA MET A 1 -18.64 -12.17 2.55
C MET A 1 -18.47 -10.72 2.20
N SER A 2 -17.69 -10.06 3.03
CA SER A 2 -17.39 -8.64 2.92
C SER A 2 -16.53 -8.39 1.68
N THR A 3 -16.66 -7.22 1.07
CA THR A 3 -15.73 -6.78 0.02
C THR A 3 -14.48 -6.18 0.66
N GLU A 4 -13.39 -6.01 -0.10
CA GLU A 4 -12.21 -5.29 0.40
C GLU A 4 -12.56 -3.88 0.90
N LEU A 5 -13.49 -3.18 0.23
CA LEU A 5 -13.97 -1.87 0.67
C LEU A 5 -14.68 -1.93 2.02
N ASP A 6 -15.51 -2.95 2.26
CA ASP A 6 -16.17 -3.13 3.56
C ASP A 6 -15.12 -3.38 4.65
N ARG A 7 -14.14 -4.24 4.35
CA ARG A 7 -13.03 -4.59 5.25
C ARG A 7 -12.12 -3.43 5.59
N LEU A 8 -11.87 -2.53 4.64
CA LEU A 8 -11.09 -1.32 4.88
C LEU A 8 -11.64 -0.50 6.06
N TYR A 9 -12.97 -0.36 6.15
CA TYR A 9 -13.60 0.49 7.16
C TYR A 9 -14.12 -0.27 8.40
N ARG A 10 -14.64 -1.49 8.22
CA ARG A 10 -15.35 -2.23 9.27
C ARG A 10 -14.65 -3.52 9.68
N GLY A 11 -13.61 -3.93 8.96
CA GLY A 11 -13.03 -5.27 9.09
C GLY A 11 -13.91 -6.36 8.46
N PRO A 12 -13.51 -7.63 8.57
CA PRO A 12 -14.24 -8.77 8.03
C PRO A 12 -15.55 -9.01 8.78
N ASP A 13 -16.50 -9.69 8.13
CA ASP A 13 -17.73 -10.13 8.79
C ASP A 13 -17.39 -11.09 9.96
N PRO A 14 -18.16 -11.13 11.05
CA PRO A 14 -17.93 -12.07 12.14
C PRO A 14 -17.90 -13.53 11.65
N GLY A 15 -16.80 -14.22 11.92
CA GLY A 15 -16.58 -15.61 11.48
C GLY A 15 -16.18 -15.76 10.01
N GLU A 16 -15.99 -14.67 9.28
CA GLU A 16 -15.41 -14.71 7.94
C GLU A 16 -13.93 -15.11 8.03
N LEU A 17 -13.54 -16.07 7.21
CA LEU A 17 -12.14 -16.47 7.05
C LEU A 17 -11.59 -15.84 5.76
N PRO A 18 -10.28 -15.54 5.70
CA PRO A 18 -9.64 -15.09 4.46
C PRO A 18 -9.90 -16.13 3.35
N PHE A 19 -10.74 -15.78 2.38
CA PHE A 19 -11.19 -16.72 1.35
C PHE A 19 -10.21 -16.78 0.18
N GLY A 20 -9.93 -17.99 -0.31
CA GLY A 20 -9.24 -18.23 -1.59
C GLY A 20 -7.75 -17.89 -1.63
N GLY A 21 -7.15 -17.56 -0.49
CA GLY A 21 -5.78 -17.10 -0.39
C GLY A 21 -4.74 -18.16 0.00
N VAL A 22 -3.48 -17.88 -0.27
CA VAL A 22 -2.32 -18.74 0.10
C VAL A 22 -1.78 -18.48 1.50
N GLY A 23 -2.27 -17.43 2.20
CA GLY A 23 -1.84 -17.08 3.55
C GLY A 23 -2.30 -15.69 3.99
N THR A 24 -1.80 -15.23 5.13
CA THR A 24 -1.98 -13.86 5.62
C THR A 24 -0.62 -13.20 5.85
N ILE A 25 -0.58 -11.87 5.73
CA ILE A 25 0.59 -11.06 6.06
C ILE A 25 0.18 -10.03 7.08
N ILE A 26 1.07 -9.77 8.04
CA ILE A 26 0.89 -8.69 9.02
C ILE A 26 1.95 -7.61 8.77
N LEU A 27 1.51 -6.37 8.61
CA LEU A 27 2.35 -5.19 8.64
C LEU A 27 2.16 -4.48 9.97
N ASP A 28 3.21 -4.45 10.78
CA ASP A 28 3.27 -3.66 12.01
C ASP A 28 3.99 -2.34 11.72
N ALA A 29 3.33 -1.22 12.04
CA ALA A 29 3.87 0.11 11.88
C ALA A 29 3.93 0.87 13.21
N VAL A 30 4.99 1.65 13.39
CA VAL A 30 5.10 2.62 14.48
C VAL A 30 4.89 4.00 13.90
N CYS A 31 3.80 4.66 14.30
CA CYS A 31 3.38 5.93 13.76
C CYS A 31 4.11 7.11 14.44
N ARG A 32 4.64 8.03 13.63
CA ARG A 32 5.15 9.32 14.13
C ARG A 32 4.01 10.29 14.37
N GLU A 33 3.02 10.24 13.48
CA GLU A 33 1.77 10.99 13.57
C GLU A 33 0.70 10.12 14.28
N PRO A 34 -0.44 10.68 14.73
CA PRO A 34 -1.48 9.88 15.38
C PRO A 34 -1.90 8.69 14.52
N ALA A 35 -1.82 7.47 15.08
CA ALA A 35 -2.11 6.23 14.33
C ALA A 35 -3.51 6.22 13.66
N PRO A 36 -4.58 6.78 14.26
CA PRO A 36 -5.86 6.94 13.57
C PRO A 36 -5.78 7.79 12.30
N GLU A 37 -5.04 8.90 12.31
CA GLU A 37 -4.87 9.75 11.12
C GLU A 37 -4.05 9.07 10.03
N VAL A 38 -3.01 8.33 10.43
CA VAL A 38 -2.20 7.51 9.50
C VAL A 38 -3.11 6.47 8.82
N LEU A 39 -3.92 5.75 9.59
CA LEU A 39 -4.85 4.76 9.06
C LEU A 39 -5.88 5.38 8.11
N GLU A 40 -6.47 6.52 8.46
CA GLU A 40 -7.43 7.21 7.58
C GLU A 40 -6.80 7.65 6.26
N ARG A 41 -5.55 8.12 6.28
CA ARG A 41 -4.81 8.42 5.04
C ARG A 41 -4.60 7.17 4.20
N VAL A 42 -4.12 6.08 4.79
CA VAL A 42 -3.95 4.80 4.08
C VAL A 42 -5.27 4.33 3.47
N ARG A 43 -6.37 4.37 4.25
CA ARG A 43 -7.72 4.04 3.78
C ARG A 43 -8.17 4.93 2.63
N SER A 44 -7.89 6.23 2.67
CA SER A 44 -8.28 7.15 1.59
C SER A 44 -7.64 6.81 0.24
N VAL A 45 -6.43 6.26 0.23
CA VAL A 45 -5.76 5.81 -0.99
C VAL A 45 -6.28 4.43 -1.40
N LEU A 46 -6.31 3.48 -0.45
CA LEU A 46 -6.72 2.10 -0.76
C LEU A 46 -8.20 1.98 -1.13
N SER A 47 -9.08 2.87 -0.67
CA SER A 47 -10.48 2.87 -1.09
C SER A 47 -10.63 3.24 -2.57
N VAL A 48 -9.83 4.19 -3.07
CA VAL A 48 -9.77 4.52 -4.49
C VAL A 48 -9.25 3.30 -5.27
N VAL A 49 -8.17 2.68 -4.81
CA VAL A 49 -7.59 1.48 -5.43
C VAL A 49 -8.61 0.35 -5.49
N ALA A 50 -9.18 -0.06 -4.35
CA ALA A 50 -10.15 -1.14 -4.27
C ALA A 50 -11.41 -0.87 -5.12
N THR A 51 -11.85 0.39 -5.21
CA THR A 51 -12.96 0.78 -6.09
C THR A 51 -12.60 0.55 -7.57
N LYS A 52 -11.40 0.95 -7.98
CA LYS A 52 -10.97 0.88 -9.38
C LYS A 52 -10.54 -0.52 -9.82
N THR A 53 -9.98 -1.33 -8.91
CA THR A 53 -9.64 -2.75 -9.17
C THR A 53 -10.88 -3.58 -9.54
N ARG A 54 -12.06 -3.24 -9.02
CA ARG A 54 -13.33 -3.91 -9.38
C ARG A 54 -13.87 -3.50 -10.75
N SER A 55 -13.32 -2.44 -11.33
CA SER A 55 -13.70 -1.90 -12.65
C SER A 55 -12.51 -2.01 -13.62
N THR A 56 -12.57 -1.29 -14.73
CA THR A 56 -11.40 -1.14 -15.61
C THR A 56 -10.29 -0.39 -14.88
N TRP A 57 -9.07 -0.95 -14.90
CA TRP A 57 -7.88 -0.29 -14.39
C TRP A 57 -7.65 1.04 -15.16
N PRO A 58 -7.65 2.19 -14.48
CA PRO A 58 -7.41 3.49 -15.12
C PRO A 58 -6.03 3.61 -15.76
N SER A 59 -5.89 4.54 -16.70
CA SER A 59 -4.59 4.98 -17.22
C SER A 59 -3.79 5.75 -16.17
N ASP A 60 -2.48 5.85 -16.38
CA ASP A 60 -1.56 6.55 -15.46
C ASP A 60 -1.96 8.01 -15.23
N THR A 61 -2.46 8.71 -16.25
CA THR A 61 -2.93 10.09 -16.14
C THR A 61 -4.21 10.19 -15.31
N GLU A 62 -5.17 9.29 -15.52
CA GLU A 62 -6.40 9.25 -14.72
C GLU A 62 -6.10 8.98 -13.24
N TRP A 63 -5.11 8.12 -12.95
CA TRP A 63 -4.67 7.88 -11.58
C TRP A 63 -4.14 9.13 -10.87
N GLN A 64 -3.53 10.08 -11.60
CA GLN A 64 -3.03 11.32 -10.99
C GLN A 64 -4.19 12.18 -10.46
N GLU A 65 -5.34 12.15 -11.12
CA GLU A 65 -6.54 12.88 -10.74
C GLU A 65 -7.35 12.14 -9.65
N LEU A 66 -7.30 10.81 -9.66
CA LEU A 66 -8.06 9.97 -8.72
C LEU A 66 -7.38 9.84 -7.35
N LEU A 67 -6.04 9.81 -7.30
CA LEU A 67 -5.32 9.65 -6.06
C LEU A 67 -5.43 10.91 -5.18
N PRO A 68 -5.55 10.76 -3.85
CA PRO A 68 -5.57 11.90 -2.93
C PRO A 68 -4.37 12.84 -3.16
N PRO A 69 -4.58 14.17 -3.29
CA PRO A 69 -3.50 15.12 -3.60
C PRO A 69 -2.32 15.05 -2.62
N TRP A 70 -2.60 14.76 -1.34
CA TRP A 70 -1.57 14.62 -0.32
C TRP A 70 -0.60 13.48 -0.62
N PHE A 71 -1.08 12.40 -1.26
CA PHE A 71 -0.28 11.22 -1.58
C PHE A 71 0.42 11.39 -2.92
N SER A 72 -0.29 11.92 -3.93
CA SER A 72 0.30 12.25 -5.23
C SER A 72 1.50 13.20 -5.08
N ALA A 73 1.43 14.17 -4.16
CA ALA A 73 2.54 15.07 -3.84
C ALA A 73 3.76 14.37 -3.19
N LYS A 74 3.63 13.13 -2.69
CA LYS A 74 4.72 12.32 -2.13
C LYS A 74 5.36 11.40 -3.17
N LEU A 75 4.68 11.10 -4.26
CA LEU A 75 5.23 10.28 -5.34
C LEU A 75 6.07 11.18 -6.24
N ARG A 76 7.36 10.84 -6.38
CA ARG A 76 8.23 11.57 -7.30
C ARG A 76 8.03 11.03 -8.71
N VAL A 77 7.95 11.93 -9.68
CA VAL A 77 8.07 11.58 -11.09
C VAL A 77 9.51 11.87 -11.48
N TYR A 78 10.27 10.83 -11.83
CA TYR A 78 11.64 10.98 -12.31
C TYR A 78 11.65 11.16 -13.82
N THR A 79 12.54 12.03 -14.31
CA THR A 79 12.90 12.07 -15.72
C THR A 79 13.68 10.80 -16.12
N GLN A 80 13.74 10.48 -17.40
CA GLN A 80 14.50 9.32 -17.89
C GLN A 80 15.97 9.34 -17.42
N ALA A 81 16.60 10.51 -17.45
CA ALA A 81 17.99 10.67 -17.00
C ALA A 81 18.16 10.41 -15.49
N GLU A 82 17.22 10.88 -14.66
CA GLU A 82 17.23 10.60 -13.21
C GLU A 82 16.96 9.12 -12.93
N SER A 83 16.04 8.50 -13.66
CA SER A 83 15.78 7.06 -13.57
C SER A 83 17.03 6.25 -13.93
N ASP A 84 17.73 6.60 -15.01
CA ASP A 84 18.97 5.94 -15.42
C ASP A 84 20.09 6.12 -14.37
N GLU A 85 20.17 7.29 -13.74
CA GLU A 85 21.13 7.56 -12.66
C GLU A 85 20.80 6.76 -11.39
N ILE A 86 19.52 6.69 -11.01
CA ILE A 86 19.02 5.87 -9.90
C ILE A 86 19.32 4.39 -10.16
N MET A 87 19.10 3.92 -11.39
CA MET A 87 19.43 2.56 -11.82
C MET A 87 20.94 2.29 -11.82
N ALA A 88 21.76 3.28 -12.18
CA ALA A 88 23.21 3.18 -12.09
C ALA A 88 23.70 3.16 -10.63
N ARG A 89 23.01 3.86 -9.72
CA ARG A 89 23.24 3.84 -8.27
C ARG A 89 22.76 2.53 -7.63
N ARG A 90 21.65 1.97 -8.14
CA ARG A 90 21.06 0.66 -7.75
C ARG A 90 22.07 -0.47 -7.87
N ARG A 91 22.88 -0.47 -8.93
CA ARG A 91 23.97 -1.45 -9.12
C ARG A 91 25.06 -1.39 -8.04
N ARG A 92 25.17 -0.28 -7.30
CA ARG A 92 26.25 -0.01 -6.33
C ARG A 92 25.83 -0.13 -4.86
N LYS A 93 24.57 0.15 -4.51
CA LYS A 93 24.11 0.26 -3.11
C LYS A 93 22.98 -0.71 -2.71
N GLY A 94 22.52 -1.56 -3.62
CA GLY A 94 21.39 -2.46 -3.36
C GLY A 94 20.03 -1.77 -3.45
N TRP A 95 18.97 -2.58 -3.50
CA TRP A 95 17.61 -2.17 -3.88
C TRP A 95 16.85 -1.34 -2.83
N PHE A 96 17.29 -1.33 -1.58
CA PHE A 96 16.46 -0.90 -0.44
C PHE A 96 16.37 0.61 -0.17
N GLU A 97 17.11 1.45 -0.91
CA GLU A 97 17.19 2.91 -0.67
C GLU A 97 16.56 3.79 -1.77
N ILE A 98 15.88 3.19 -2.75
CA ILE A 98 15.31 3.96 -3.86
C ILE A 98 13.88 4.39 -3.48
N PRO A 99 13.57 5.70 -3.45
CA PRO A 99 12.19 6.15 -3.22
C PRO A 99 11.29 5.68 -4.36
N TRP A 100 10.08 5.22 -4.03
CA TRP A 100 9.09 4.82 -5.02
C TRP A 100 8.75 6.01 -5.92
N ASP A 101 8.93 5.83 -7.22
CA ASP A 101 8.35 6.73 -8.20
C ASP A 101 6.88 6.40 -8.43
N TYR A 102 6.18 7.35 -9.05
CA TYR A 102 4.76 7.23 -9.34
C TYR A 102 4.40 5.95 -10.13
N GLY A 103 5.13 5.66 -11.21
CA GLY A 103 4.85 4.51 -12.08
C GLY A 103 5.12 3.20 -11.37
N SER A 104 6.29 3.08 -10.74
CA SER A 104 6.62 1.88 -9.95
C SER A 104 5.61 1.63 -8.84
N TRP A 105 5.13 2.67 -8.15
CA TRP A 105 4.13 2.51 -7.10
C TRP A 105 2.79 2.00 -7.65
N LEU A 106 2.34 2.54 -8.79
CA LEU A 106 1.13 2.07 -9.46
C LEU A 106 1.24 0.62 -9.94
N ASP A 107 2.38 0.23 -10.52
CA ASP A 107 2.60 -1.16 -10.93
C ASP A 107 2.59 -2.09 -9.70
N GLY A 108 3.28 -1.69 -8.63
CA GLY A 108 3.32 -2.44 -7.39
C GLY A 108 1.95 -2.62 -6.72
N ILE A 109 1.08 -1.60 -6.77
CA ILE A 109 -0.28 -1.71 -6.21
C ILE A 109 -1.24 -2.47 -7.14
N LYS A 110 -1.02 -2.42 -8.45
CA LYS A 110 -1.76 -3.21 -9.45
C LYS A 110 -1.49 -4.70 -9.31
N GLU A 111 -0.23 -5.07 -9.10
CA GLU A 111 0.24 -6.46 -9.03
C GLU A 111 0.28 -7.02 -7.60
N ARG A 112 -0.39 -6.35 -6.66
CA ARG A 112 -0.23 -6.60 -5.22
C ARG A 112 -0.58 -8.01 -4.77
N VAL A 113 -1.51 -8.69 -5.45
CA VAL A 113 -2.02 -10.04 -5.14
C VAL A 113 -2.35 -10.27 -3.66
N TRP A 114 -2.80 -9.22 -2.98
CA TRP A 114 -3.35 -9.26 -1.64
C TRP A 114 -4.53 -8.29 -1.53
N GLN A 115 -5.42 -8.59 -0.60
CA GLN A 115 -6.53 -7.71 -0.21
C GLN A 115 -6.39 -7.28 1.24
N TRP A 116 -6.87 -6.07 1.52
CA TRP A 116 -7.02 -5.62 2.89
C TRP A 116 -7.94 -6.55 3.69
N TRP A 117 -7.47 -6.97 4.87
CA TRP A 117 -8.25 -7.80 5.79
C TRP A 117 -8.80 -7.00 6.97
N ARG A 118 -7.90 -6.46 7.80
CA ARG A 118 -8.27 -5.65 8.98
C ARG A 118 -7.12 -4.75 9.38
N ALA A 119 -7.43 -3.76 10.23
CA ALA A 119 -6.40 -3.04 10.95
C ALA A 119 -6.83 -2.77 12.39
N ASP A 120 -5.84 -2.74 13.27
CA ASP A 120 -5.98 -2.47 14.69
C ASP A 120 -4.99 -1.37 15.09
N ILE A 121 -5.41 -0.53 16.04
CA ILE A 121 -4.58 0.54 16.60
C ILE A 121 -4.41 0.30 18.09
N ASP A 122 -3.18 0.42 18.56
CA ASP A 122 -2.82 0.42 19.98
C ASP A 122 -1.81 1.53 20.24
N GLY A 123 -2.27 2.66 20.80
CA GLY A 123 -1.42 3.84 20.99
C GLY A 123 -0.76 4.31 19.67
N PRO A 124 0.59 4.34 19.57
CA PRO A 124 1.30 4.71 18.35
C PRO A 124 1.45 3.55 17.35
N TYR A 125 0.98 2.35 17.67
CA TYR A 125 1.13 1.17 16.84
C TYR A 125 -0.09 1.00 15.93
N LEU A 126 0.18 0.76 14.65
CA LEU A 126 -0.81 0.40 13.65
C LEU A 126 -0.47 -0.99 13.12
N ARG A 127 -1.38 -1.94 13.33
CA ARG A 127 -1.28 -3.30 12.80
C ARG A 127 -2.24 -3.45 11.64
N ILE A 128 -1.75 -3.90 10.49
CA ILE A 128 -2.53 -4.16 9.29
C ILE A 128 -2.38 -5.63 8.92
N GLU A 129 -3.50 -6.30 8.68
CA GLU A 129 -3.51 -7.67 8.20
C GLU A 129 -4.02 -7.70 6.76
N LEU A 130 -3.35 -8.48 5.93
CA LEU A 130 -3.68 -8.69 4.52
C LEU A 130 -3.97 -10.17 4.27
N ALA A 131 -4.95 -10.43 3.41
CA ALA A 131 -5.19 -11.76 2.86
C ALA A 131 -4.44 -11.89 1.52
N LEU A 132 -3.53 -12.85 1.40
CA LEU A 132 -2.77 -13.09 0.17
C LEU A 132 -3.60 -13.90 -0.82
N GLU A 133 -3.75 -13.43 -2.05
CA GLU A 133 -4.42 -14.16 -3.12
C GLU A 133 -3.49 -15.19 -3.79
N SER A 134 -2.20 -14.88 -3.94
CA SER A 134 -1.23 -15.78 -4.57
C SER A 134 0.22 -15.47 -4.18
N TRP A 135 1.17 -16.29 -4.66
CA TRP A 135 2.61 -16.11 -4.52
C TRP A 135 3.29 -16.06 -5.89
N PRO A 136 4.30 -15.20 -6.13
CA PRO A 136 4.88 -14.20 -5.21
C PRO A 136 3.99 -12.98 -4.99
N TYR A 137 4.11 -12.35 -3.81
CA TYR A 137 3.36 -11.13 -3.47
C TYR A 137 4.26 -9.88 -3.47
N SER A 138 3.63 -8.70 -3.55
CA SER A 138 4.32 -7.41 -3.42
C SER A 138 3.64 -6.52 -2.38
N VAL A 139 4.33 -6.24 -1.26
CA VAL A 139 3.84 -5.31 -0.21
C VAL A 139 4.57 -3.97 -0.17
N GLY A 140 5.65 -3.81 -0.95
CA GLY A 140 6.50 -2.63 -0.86
C GLY A 140 5.76 -1.32 -1.19
N ALA A 141 4.80 -1.36 -2.12
CA ALA A 141 3.95 -0.20 -2.44
C ALA A 141 3.07 0.20 -1.24
N LEU A 142 2.53 -0.77 -0.49
CA LEU A 142 1.77 -0.50 0.73
C LEU A 142 2.67 0.01 1.86
N GLU A 143 3.86 -0.57 2.05
CA GLU A 143 4.82 -0.07 3.02
C GLU A 143 5.17 1.40 2.77
N TYR A 144 5.38 1.77 1.50
CA TYR A 144 5.63 3.15 1.11
C TYR A 144 4.45 4.05 1.45
N LEU A 145 3.23 3.62 1.12
CA LEU A 145 2.00 4.34 1.46
C LEU A 145 1.88 4.58 2.97
N ILE A 146 2.10 3.55 3.81
CA ILE A 146 2.03 3.65 5.27
C ILE A 146 3.09 4.64 5.80
N LYS A 147 4.32 4.60 5.26
CA LYS A 147 5.38 5.57 5.61
C LYS A 147 5.02 6.99 5.17
N ALA A 148 4.55 7.16 3.95
CA ALA A 148 4.12 8.46 3.41
C ALA A 148 2.93 9.05 4.19
N ALA A 149 2.06 8.21 4.72
CA ALA A 149 0.92 8.59 5.56
C ALA A 149 1.31 9.06 6.97
N GLY A 150 2.54 8.81 7.43
CA GLY A 150 3.04 9.28 8.72
C GLY A 150 3.65 8.20 9.63
N ALA A 151 3.82 6.97 9.13
CA ALA A 151 4.56 5.94 9.86
C ALA A 151 6.07 6.20 9.84
N ARG A 152 6.72 5.98 10.98
CA ARG A 152 8.19 6.05 11.13
C ARG A 152 8.85 4.77 10.63
N THR A 153 8.30 3.63 11.05
CA THR A 153 8.80 2.29 10.70
C THR A 153 7.64 1.41 10.30
N VAL A 154 7.91 0.47 9.40
CA VAL A 154 6.98 -0.60 8.99
C VAL A 154 7.79 -1.88 8.94
N SER A 155 7.28 -2.96 9.53
CA SER A 155 7.86 -4.29 9.49
C SER A 155 6.82 -5.29 9.02
N VAL A 156 7.23 -6.18 8.12
CA VAL A 156 6.39 -7.24 7.58
C VAL A 156 6.65 -8.53 8.34
N LYS A 157 5.59 -9.25 8.68
CA LYS A 157 5.60 -10.57 9.29
C LYS A 157 4.76 -11.50 8.41
N GLU A 158 5.37 -12.61 8.00
CA GLU A 158 4.76 -13.72 7.26
C GLU A 158 4.35 -14.84 8.22
#